data_AF-A0A2H8TFK8-F1
#
_entry.id   AF-A0A2H8TFK8-F1
#
_cell.length_a   1.000
_cell.length_b   1.000
_cell.length_c   1.000
_cell.angle_alpha   90.00
_cell.angle_beta   90.00
_cell.angle_gamma   90.00
#
_symmetry.space_group_name_H-M   'P 1'
#
loop_
_entity.id
_entity.type
_entity.pdbx_description
1 polymer ?
#
loop_
_entity_poly.entity_id
_entity_poly.type
_entity_poly.pdbx_seq_one_letter_code
_entity_poly.pdbx_strand_id
1 'polypeptide(L)'
;MFKTPLSGILFGASKVSSKLFMPSSGLHVTVPMKLKEIHANKVGSKLIIQGTFVTSPRKDQVIQNNSECCSLCNLGLNVKHTDVLILSQFVRPDGCMMPQRVTGLCKTQQKKMSKLVSMAHKAGNLIVSYVLNYSSIV
;
A
#
# COMPACT_ATOMS: atom_id res chain seq x y z
N MET A 1 34.47 -17.89 -28.52
CA MET A 1 33.91 -18.06 -29.88
C MET A 1 34.09 -19.51 -30.27
N PHE A 2 33.14 -20.39 -29.93
CA PHE A 2 33.19 -21.81 -30.28
C PHE A 2 31.79 -22.26 -30.71
N LYS A 3 31.70 -22.64 -31.99
CA LYS A 3 30.50 -23.12 -32.68
C LYS A 3 30.25 -24.58 -32.27
N THR A 4 29.02 -24.94 -31.91
CA THR A 4 28.57 -26.34 -31.90
C THR A 4 27.78 -26.65 -33.18
N PRO A 5 27.96 -27.86 -33.75
CA PRO A 5 27.34 -28.26 -35.01
C PRO A 5 25.89 -28.69 -34.82
N LEU A 6 25.03 -28.31 -35.78
CA LEU A 6 23.71 -28.85 -36.01
C LEU A 6 23.82 -30.34 -36.39
N SER A 7 23.47 -31.23 -35.47
CA SER A 7 23.00 -32.57 -35.80
C SER A 7 21.62 -32.76 -35.17
N GLY A 8 20.64 -33.01 -36.03
CA GLY A 8 19.25 -33.17 -35.65
C GLY A 8 19.04 -34.40 -34.78
N ILE A 9 18.30 -34.22 -33.69
CA ILE A 9 17.70 -35.30 -32.93
C ILE A 9 16.24 -34.91 -32.70
N LEU A 10 15.36 -35.83 -33.11
CA LEU A 10 13.90 -35.81 -33.04
C LEU A 10 13.32 -35.03 -31.85
N PHE A 11 12.35 -34.15 -32.14
CA PHE A 11 11.37 -33.66 -31.18
C PHE A 11 10.48 -34.82 -30.70
N GLY A 12 10.95 -35.55 -29.70
CA GLY A 12 10.13 -36.41 -28.87
C GLY A 12 9.43 -35.57 -27.81
N ALA A 13 8.14 -35.29 -28.00
CA ALA A 13 7.30 -34.61 -27.01
C ALA A 13 7.13 -35.48 -25.75
N SER A 14 8.12 -35.47 -24.86
CA SER A 14 8.00 -36.05 -23.54
C SER A 14 7.25 -35.07 -22.66
N LYS A 15 6.05 -35.44 -22.21
CA LYS A 15 5.28 -34.71 -21.20
C LYS A 15 6.08 -34.68 -19.90
N VAL A 16 6.93 -33.66 -19.73
CA VAL A 16 7.51 -33.34 -18.43
C VAL A 16 6.36 -32.83 -17.57
N SER A 17 5.89 -33.67 -16.66
CA SER A 17 5.00 -33.24 -15.59
C SER A 17 5.74 -32.16 -14.81
N SER A 18 5.32 -30.91 -15.04
CA SER A 18 5.68 -29.78 -14.20
C SER A 18 5.14 -30.06 -12.81
N LYS A 19 5.92 -30.77 -12.00
CA LYS A 19 5.77 -30.74 -10.55
C LYS A 19 5.95 -29.29 -10.16
N LEU A 20 4.83 -28.58 -10.04
CA LEU A 20 4.74 -27.28 -9.43
C LEU A 20 5.34 -27.43 -8.05
N PHE A 21 6.57 -26.98 -7.89
CA PHE A 21 7.16 -26.73 -6.58
C PHE A 21 6.35 -25.58 -5.99
N MET A 22 5.24 -25.94 -5.33
CA MET A 22 4.45 -25.03 -4.53
C MET A 22 5.33 -24.66 -3.33
N PRO A 23 5.79 -23.41 -3.17
CA PRO A 23 6.42 -23.01 -1.93
C PRO A 23 5.38 -23.20 -0.83
N SER A 24 5.64 -24.09 0.12
CA SER A 24 4.81 -24.25 1.31
C SER A 24 4.84 -22.92 2.06
N SER A 25 3.78 -22.13 1.88
CA SER A 25 3.59 -20.90 2.64
C SER A 25 3.29 -21.34 4.06
N GLY A 26 4.30 -21.31 4.95
CA GLY A 26 4.10 -21.61 6.36
C GLY A 26 2.97 -20.73 6.90
N LEU A 27 1.96 -21.36 7.51
CA LEU A 27 0.88 -20.64 8.18
C LEU A 27 1.46 -19.99 9.43
N HIS A 28 1.73 -18.69 9.36
CA HIS A 28 2.22 -17.92 10.50
C HIS A 28 1.02 -17.41 11.31
N VAL A 29 0.86 -17.89 12.54
CA VAL A 29 -0.31 -17.59 13.40
C VAL A 29 -0.11 -16.33 14.25
N THR A 30 1.07 -15.69 14.19
CA THR A 30 1.30 -14.49 15.00
C THR A 30 0.45 -13.32 14.54
N VAL A 31 -0.15 -12.59 15.47
CA VAL A 31 -0.84 -11.33 15.20
C VAL A 31 0.13 -10.37 14.50
N PRO A 32 -0.24 -9.75 13.37
CA PRO A 32 0.65 -8.82 12.67
C PRO A 32 0.91 -7.60 13.56
N MET A 33 2.19 -7.33 13.82
CA MET A 33 2.60 -6.11 14.51
C MET A 33 2.28 -4.90 13.63
N LYS A 34 1.41 -4.00 14.10
CA LYS A 34 1.03 -2.77 13.40
C LYS A 34 2.11 -1.68 13.59
N LEU A 35 3.33 -1.98 13.14
CA LEU A 35 4.45 -1.04 13.19
C LEU A 35 4.21 0.10 12.20
N LYS A 36 4.47 1.33 12.65
CA LYS A 36 4.29 2.53 11.81
C LYS A 36 5.55 2.87 11.03
N GLU A 37 6.72 2.74 11.67
CA GLU A 37 8.01 3.09 11.06
C GLU A 37 9.07 2.03 11.35
N ILE A 38 9.96 1.84 10.37
CA ILE A 38 11.14 0.97 10.47
C ILE A 38 12.36 1.86 10.28
N HIS A 39 13.22 1.92 11.29
CA HIS A 39 14.44 2.72 11.26
C HIS A 39 15.63 1.77 11.05
N ALA A 40 16.46 2.06 10.04
CA ALA A 40 17.67 1.30 9.75
C ALA A 40 18.88 2.18 10.08
N ASN A 41 19.52 1.92 11.22
CA ASN A 41 20.69 2.65 11.67
C ASN A 41 21.96 1.83 11.42
N LYS A 42 22.94 2.41 10.72
CA LYS A 42 24.24 1.78 10.49
C LYS A 42 25.25 2.35 11.47
N VAL A 43 25.62 1.56 12.48
CA VAL A 43 26.66 1.92 13.45
C VAL A 43 27.91 1.11 13.10
N GLY A 44 28.86 1.77 12.43
CA GLY A 44 30.07 1.14 11.92
C GLY A 44 29.78 0.05 10.89
N SER A 45 30.14 -1.20 11.22
CA SER A 45 29.94 -2.39 10.39
C SER A 45 28.61 -3.13 10.63
N LYS A 46 27.79 -2.70 11.61
CA LYS A 46 26.51 -3.34 11.96
C LYS A 46 25.32 -2.51 11.47
N LEU A 47 24.33 -3.19 10.89
CA LEU A 47 23.05 -2.61 10.50
C LEU A 47 21.99 -3.03 11.52
N ILE A 48 21.50 -2.06 12.29
CA ILE A 48 20.49 -2.25 13.33
C ILE A 48 19.13 -1.83 12.75
N ILE A 49 18.22 -2.79 12.60
CA ILE A 49 16.83 -2.56 12.14
C ILE A 49 15.93 -2.52 13.38
N GLN A 50 15.30 -1.37 13.63
CA GLN A 50 14.38 -1.17 14.76
C GLN A 50 12.99 -0.80 14.24
N GLY A 51 11.96 -1.39 14.83
CA GLY A 51 10.57 -1.00 14.61
C GLY A 51 10.10 -0.08 15.73
N THR A 52 9.65 1.13 15.37
CA THR A 52 9.18 2.13 16.35
C THR A 52 7.68 2.35 16.21
N PHE A 53 6.96 2.31 17.32
CA PHE A 53 5.54 2.67 17.37
C PHE A 53 5.40 4.19 17.45
N VAL A 54 5.24 4.84 16.29
CA VAL A 54 5.02 6.29 16.24
C VAL A 54 3.52 6.57 16.35
N THR A 55 3.13 7.46 17.26
CA THR A 55 1.72 7.88 17.39
C THR A 55 1.33 8.78 16.22
N SER A 56 0.06 8.79 15.79
CA SER A 56 -0.38 9.73 14.75
C SER A 56 -0.50 11.15 15.33
N PRO A 57 -0.08 12.20 14.62
CA PRO A 57 -0.26 13.58 15.08
C PRO A 57 -1.73 14.00 15.13
N ARG A 58 -2.61 13.28 14.41
CA ARG A 58 -4.04 13.58 14.28
C ARG A 58 -4.91 12.78 15.26
N LYS A 59 -4.33 12.11 16.26
CA LYS A 59 -5.06 11.22 17.18
C LYS A 59 -6.24 11.91 17.88
N ASP A 60 -6.12 13.19 18.18
CA ASP A 60 -7.12 13.94 18.94
C ASP A 60 -8.25 14.49 18.05
N GLN A 61 -8.06 14.47 16.72
CA GLN A 61 -9.02 14.96 15.72
C GLN A 61 -9.77 13.81 15.01
N VAL A 62 -9.68 12.59 15.53
CA VAL A 62 -10.35 11.43 14.93
C VAL A 62 -11.84 11.49 15.23
N ILE A 63 -12.64 11.48 14.17
CA ILE A 63 -14.10 11.44 14.25
C ILE A 63 -14.52 10.10 14.86
N GLN A 64 -15.26 10.15 15.97
CA GLN A 64 -15.84 8.96 16.57
C GLN A 64 -16.98 8.45 15.68
N ASN A 65 -16.86 7.21 15.23
CA ASN A 65 -17.91 6.57 14.46
C ASN A 65 -18.72 5.64 15.37
N ASN A 66 -19.84 6.15 15.86
CA ASN A 66 -20.74 5.43 16.77
C ASN A 66 -21.80 4.60 16.01
N SER A 67 -21.78 4.63 14.68
CA SER A 67 -22.74 3.92 13.81
C SER A 67 -22.15 2.64 13.25
N GLU A 68 -23.00 1.68 12.88
CA GLU A 68 -22.61 0.47 12.15
C GLU A 68 -22.14 0.76 10.70
N CYS A 69 -22.22 2.02 10.27
CA CYS A 69 -21.86 2.43 8.92
C CYS A 69 -20.39 2.85 8.80
N CYS A 70 -19.89 2.99 7.57
CA CYS A 70 -18.52 3.48 7.35
C CYS A 70 -18.36 4.94 7.79
N SER A 71 -17.15 5.34 8.17
CA SER A 71 -16.87 6.70 8.66
C SER A 71 -17.31 7.79 7.67
N LEU A 72 -17.03 7.61 6.38
CA LEU A 72 -17.49 8.53 5.33
C LEU A 72 -19.00 8.50 5.08
N CYS A 73 -19.63 7.35 5.27
CA CYS A 73 -21.05 7.16 5.06
C CYS A 73 -21.84 7.89 6.15
N ASN A 74 -21.38 7.77 7.40
CA ASN A 74 -21.98 8.45 8.55
C ASN A 74 -21.90 9.98 8.43
N LEU A 75 -20.82 10.50 7.83
CA LEU A 75 -20.64 11.94 7.61
C LEU A 75 -21.46 12.51 6.45
N GLY A 76 -22.02 11.68 5.57
CA GLY A 76 -22.84 12.14 4.44
C GLY A 76 -22.12 13.08 3.46
N LEU A 77 -20.79 13.08 3.42
CA LEU A 77 -20.01 14.05 2.64
C LEU A 77 -20.04 13.74 1.14
N ASN A 78 -20.21 14.80 0.34
CA ASN A 78 -20.05 14.73 -1.12
C ASN A 78 -18.61 15.12 -1.51
N VAL A 79 -17.74 14.12 -1.62
CA VAL A 79 -16.31 14.30 -1.89
C VAL A 79 -16.03 14.42 -3.39
N LYS A 80 -15.30 15.46 -3.77
CA LYS A 80 -14.80 15.69 -5.14
C LYS A 80 -13.30 15.37 -5.24
N HIS A 81 -12.80 15.28 -6.47
CA HIS A 81 -11.37 15.04 -6.75
C HIS A 81 -10.48 16.26 -6.43
N THR A 82 -11.09 17.42 -6.18
CA THR A 82 -10.45 18.66 -5.73
C THR A 82 -10.14 18.65 -4.24
N ASP A 83 -10.80 17.80 -3.45
CA ASP A 83 -10.77 17.85 -1.99
C ASP A 83 -9.56 17.10 -1.45
N VAL A 84 -8.38 17.68 -1.66
CA VAL A 84 -7.10 17.02 -1.37
C VAL A 84 -6.93 16.71 0.12
N LEU A 85 -7.51 17.51 1.01
CA LEU A 85 -7.45 17.29 2.46
C LEU A 85 -8.19 16.01 2.90
N ILE A 86 -9.25 15.63 2.18
CA ILE A 86 -9.99 14.39 2.47
C ILE A 86 -9.29 13.21 1.81
N LEU A 87 -8.87 13.36 0.55
CA LEU A 87 -8.21 12.29 -0.21
C LEU A 87 -6.87 11.88 0.42
N SER A 88 -6.08 12.82 0.91
CA SER A 88 -4.77 12.54 1.53
C SER A 88 -4.84 11.66 2.78
N GLN A 89 -6.00 11.58 3.44
CA GLN A 89 -6.18 10.71 4.61
C GLN A 89 -6.24 9.22 4.24
N PHE A 90 -6.61 8.90 3.00
CA PHE A 90 -6.76 7.52 2.51
C PHE A 90 -5.62 7.07 1.60
N VAL A 91 -4.57 7.87 1.48
CA VAL A 91 -3.45 7.63 0.56
C VAL A 91 -2.15 7.52 1.37
N ARG A 92 -1.26 6.64 0.92
CA ARG A 92 0.10 6.47 1.46
C ARG A 92 1.01 7.63 1.04
N PRO A 93 2.15 7.85 1.73
CA PRO A 93 3.17 8.81 1.25
C PRO A 93 3.56 8.61 -0.23
N ASP A 94 3.50 7.36 -0.72
CA ASP A 94 3.81 7.01 -2.11
C ASP A 94 2.72 7.42 -3.14
N GLY A 95 1.64 8.08 -2.71
CA GLY A 95 0.49 8.39 -3.58
C GLY A 95 -0.42 7.19 -3.86
N CYS A 96 -0.11 5.99 -3.34
CA CYS A 96 -0.95 4.81 -3.52
C CYS A 96 -2.13 4.78 -2.53
N MET A 97 -3.32 4.41 -3.01
CA MET A 97 -4.53 4.27 -2.17
C MET A 97 -4.33 3.19 -1.09
N MET A 98 -4.72 3.47 0.15
CA MET A 98 -4.65 2.51 1.25
C MET A 98 -5.63 1.34 1.06
N PRO A 99 -5.28 0.12 1.51
CA PRO A 99 -6.14 -1.04 1.38
C PRO A 99 -7.37 -0.95 2.29
N GLN A 100 -8.48 -1.58 1.85
CA GLN A 100 -9.78 -1.51 2.54
C GLN A 100 -9.73 -1.96 4.00
N ARG A 101 -8.94 -3.00 4.30
CA ARG A 101 -8.77 -3.53 5.67
C ARG A 101 -8.16 -2.52 6.66
N VAL A 102 -7.54 -1.46 6.16
CA VAL A 102 -6.96 -0.39 6.97
C VAL A 102 -7.87 0.84 6.99
N THR A 103 -8.48 1.20 5.85
CA THR A 103 -9.35 2.39 5.76
C THR A 103 -10.71 2.19 6.45
N GLY A 104 -11.19 0.95 6.59
CA GLY A 104 -12.49 0.66 7.22
C GLY A 104 -13.70 1.14 6.40
N LEU A 105 -13.52 1.45 5.13
CA LEU A 105 -14.60 1.91 4.25
C LEU A 105 -15.44 0.75 3.69
N CYS A 106 -16.71 1.01 3.41
CA CYS A 106 -17.55 0.10 2.61
C CYS A 106 -16.93 -0.13 1.23
N LYS A 107 -17.20 -1.29 0.62
CA LYS A 107 -16.67 -1.65 -0.71
C LYS A 107 -17.01 -0.61 -1.79
N THR A 108 -18.21 -0.05 -1.71
CA THR A 108 -18.69 1.01 -2.62
C THR A 108 -17.90 2.30 -2.46
N GLN A 109 -17.71 2.77 -1.23
CA GLN A 109 -16.95 3.99 -0.93
C GLN A 109 -15.46 3.83 -1.26
N GLN A 110 -14.87 2.67 -0.97
CA GLN A 110 -13.49 2.39 -1.34
C GLN A 110 -13.27 2.49 -2.86
N LYS A 111 -14.20 1.96 -3.67
CA LYS A 111 -14.15 2.09 -5.14
C LYS A 111 -14.31 3.54 -5.59
N LYS A 112 -15.22 4.30 -4.98
CA LYS A 112 -15.41 5.74 -5.27
C LYS A 112 -14.13 6.52 -4.97
N MET A 113 -13.54 6.33 -3.78
CA MET A 113 -12.29 7.00 -3.40
C MET A 113 -11.13 6.64 -4.33
N SER A 114 -10.99 5.37 -4.71
CA SER A 114 -9.94 4.95 -5.65
C SER A 114 -10.04 5.66 -7.02
N LYS A 115 -11.27 5.90 -7.52
CA LYS A 115 -11.50 6.68 -8.73
C LYS A 115 -11.14 8.15 -8.54
N LEU A 116 -11.59 8.76 -7.43
CA LEU A 116 -11.29 10.16 -7.12
C LEU A 116 -9.80 10.43 -6.96
N VAL A 117 -9.08 9.53 -6.28
CA VAL A 117 -7.62 9.57 -6.16
C VAL A 117 -6.96 9.46 -7.53
N SER A 118 -7.41 8.53 -8.39
CA SER A 118 -6.90 8.42 -9.76
C SER A 118 -7.13 9.68 -10.59
N MET A 119 -8.30 10.32 -10.44
CA MET A 119 -8.61 11.59 -11.11
C MET A 119 -7.72 12.72 -10.57
N ALA A 120 -7.55 12.80 -9.25
CA ALA A 120 -6.74 13.83 -8.60
C ALA A 120 -5.24 13.71 -8.96
N HIS A 121 -4.72 12.49 -9.17
CA HIS A 121 -3.39 12.30 -9.73
C HIS A 121 -3.27 12.83 -11.15
N LYS A 122 -4.24 12.52 -12.02
CA LYS A 122 -4.27 13.00 -13.40
C LYS A 122 -4.42 14.52 -13.49
N ALA A 123 -5.11 15.12 -12.53
CA ALA A 123 -5.25 16.58 -12.42
C ALA A 123 -4.00 17.27 -11.84
N GLY A 124 -3.03 16.51 -11.29
CA GLY A 124 -1.84 17.07 -10.63
C GLY A 124 -2.04 17.49 -9.17
N ASN A 125 -3.26 17.41 -8.62
CA ASN A 125 -3.59 17.91 -7.28
C ASN A 125 -2.88 17.16 -6.13
N LEU A 126 -2.70 15.85 -6.28
CA LEU A 126 -2.12 15.00 -5.23
C LEU A 126 -0.58 15.00 -5.23
N ILE A 127 0.06 15.23 -6.38
CA ILE A 127 1.53 15.25 -6.48
C ILE A 127 2.10 16.48 -5.75
N VAL A 128 1.44 17.63 -5.86
CA VAL A 128 1.89 18.90 -5.27
C VAL A 128 1.84 18.86 -3.73
N SER A 129 0.90 18.10 -3.15
CA SER A 129 0.72 18.07 -1.69
C SER A 129 1.81 17.32 -0.93
N TYR A 130 2.49 16.34 -1.56
CA TYR A 130 3.60 15.61 -0.92
C TYR A 130 4.88 16.45 -0.85
N VAL A 131 5.14 17.29 -1.84
CA VAL A 131 6.34 18.16 -1.85
C VAL A 131 6.24 19.24 -0.74
N LEU A 132 5.04 19.78 -0.50
CA LEU A 132 4.85 20.86 0.48
C LEU A 132 4.70 20.35 1.93
N ASN A 133 4.07 19.20 2.15
CA ASN A 133 3.91 18.65 3.51
C ASN A 133 5.16 17.94 4.04
N TYR A 134 6.08 17.47 3.17
CA TYR A 134 7.37 16.93 3.62
C TYR A 134 8.30 18.00 4.23
N SER A 135 8.15 19.28 3.85
CA SER A 135 8.92 20.38 4.45
C SER A 135 8.31 20.95 5.75
N SER A 136 7.08 20.56 6.11
CA SER A 136 6.41 21.05 7.32
C SER A 136 6.34 20.01 8.46
N ILE A 137 6.92 18.82 8.23
CA ILE A 137 6.90 17.68 9.17
C ILE A 137 8.33 17.23 9.53
N VAL A 138 9.36 17.84 8.93
CA VAL A 138 10.77 17.78 9.38
C VAL A 138 11.13 19.11 10.02
#